data_AF-A0A9E2AX25-F1
#
_entry.id   AF-A0A9E2AX25-F1
#
_cell.length_a   1.000
_cell.length_b   1.000
_cell.length_c   1.000
_cell.angle_alpha   90.00
_cell.angle_beta   90.00
_cell.angle_gamma   90.00
#
_symmetry.space_group_name_H-M   'P 1'
#
loop_
_entity.id
_entity.type
_entity.pdbx_description
1 polymer ?
#
loop_
_entity_poly.entity_id
_entity_poly.type
_entity_poly.pdbx_seq_one_letter_code
_entity_poly.pdbx_strand_id
1 'polypeptide(L)'
;MKKLYIIILLLSGSLASAQAYPKFNSNNELKFNAGLFLVSGTVEGSYEYFFNADTSIGATLYADNDAFDYNGNFGIGPNLRAYFGYNPRSGFFAEAFGLYYTGEDRIPDNNLGVRNYDYSTTALGLG
;
A
#
# COMPACT_ATOMS: atom_id res chain seq x y z
N MET A 1 -23.13 33.71 -37.39
CA MET A 1 -23.16 32.67 -36.34
C MET A 1 -21.93 31.77 -36.31
N LYS A 2 -21.38 31.32 -37.46
CA LYS A 2 -20.20 30.43 -37.52
C LYS A 2 -18.95 30.93 -36.75
N LYS A 3 -18.69 32.25 -36.77
CA LYS A 3 -17.53 32.87 -36.08
C LYS A 3 -17.65 32.87 -34.55
N LEU A 4 -18.87 32.77 -34.02
CA LEU A 4 -19.11 32.78 -32.57
C LEU A 4 -18.64 31.47 -31.92
N TYR A 5 -18.84 30.33 -32.61
CA TYR A 5 -18.38 29.02 -32.12
C TYR A 5 -16.85 28.96 -32.00
N ILE A 6 -16.11 29.65 -32.87
CA ILE A 6 -14.64 29.71 -32.80
C ILE A 6 -14.20 30.50 -31.57
N ILE A 7 -14.87 31.59 -31.25
CA ILE A 7 -14.55 32.41 -30.07
C ILE A 7 -14.85 31.63 -28.78
N ILE A 8 -15.97 30.90 -28.73
CA ILE A 8 -16.32 30.05 -27.59
C ILE A 8 -15.31 28.91 -27.41
N LEU A 9 -14.86 28.29 -28.50
CA LEU A 9 -13.83 27.24 -28.48
C LEU A 9 -12.46 27.75 -28.01
N LEU A 10 -12.11 29.00 -28.35
CA LEU A 10 -10.85 29.61 -27.90
C LEU A 10 -10.91 30.04 -26.42
N LEU A 11 -12.07 30.46 -25.92
CA LEU A 11 -12.26 30.80 -24.50
C LEU A 11 -12.36 29.59 -23.58
N SER A 12 -12.78 28.41 -24.06
CA SER A 12 -12.79 27.20 -23.23
C SER A 12 -11.40 26.67 -22.91
N GLY A 13 -10.40 26.97 -23.75
CA GLY A 13 -9.00 26.56 -23.53
C GLY A 13 -8.33 27.26 -22.35
N SER A 14 -8.73 28.48 -21.98
CA SER A 14 -8.11 29.23 -20.86
C SER A 14 -8.58 28.78 -19.48
N LEU A 15 -9.64 27.96 -19.40
CA LEU A 15 -10.09 27.33 -18.16
C LEU A 15 -9.43 25.96 -17.94
N ALA A 16 -8.70 25.43 -18.92
CA ALA A 16 -7.94 24.20 -18.77
C ALA A 16 -6.70 24.47 -17.90
N SER A 17 -6.85 24.29 -16.59
CA SER A 17 -5.71 24.22 -15.68
C SER A 17 -4.98 22.91 -15.92
N ALA A 18 -3.98 22.92 -16.79
CA ALA A 18 -3.04 21.81 -16.98
C ALA A 18 -2.08 21.78 -15.78
N GLN A 19 -2.54 21.29 -14.63
CA GLN A 19 -1.63 20.96 -13.53
C GLN A 19 -0.96 19.64 -13.89
N ALA A 20 0.33 19.70 -14.22
CA ALA A 20 1.09 18.51 -14.63
C ALA A 20 1.08 17.42 -13.55
N TYR A 21 1.02 17.81 -12.25
CA TYR A 21 0.93 16.90 -11.11
C TYR A 21 0.26 17.57 -9.91
N PRO A 22 -0.35 16.81 -8.98
CA PRO A 22 -0.83 17.35 -7.72
C PRO A 22 0.33 17.97 -6.91
N LYS A 23 0.12 19.16 -6.37
CA LYS A 23 1.04 19.74 -5.37
C LYS A 23 0.89 18.96 -4.06
N PHE A 24 1.96 18.30 -3.64
CA PHE A 24 2.02 17.67 -2.34
C PHE A 24 2.32 18.72 -1.26
N ASN A 25 1.31 19.09 -0.49
CA ASN A 25 1.47 20.02 0.64
C ASN A 25 2.03 19.33 1.91
N SER A 26 2.05 18.00 1.93
CA SER A 26 2.56 17.18 3.03
C SER A 26 3.44 16.07 2.47
N ASN A 27 4.50 15.72 3.20
CA ASN A 27 5.32 14.54 2.94
C ASN A 27 4.78 13.28 3.63
N ASN A 28 3.69 13.41 4.38
CA ASN A 28 3.06 12.31 5.10
C ASN A 28 1.85 11.80 4.32
N GLU A 29 1.76 10.49 4.16
CA GLU A 29 0.63 9.82 3.52
C GLU A 29 0.18 8.63 4.37
N LEU A 30 -1.13 8.50 4.53
CA LEU A 30 -1.77 7.32 5.09
C LEU A 30 -2.44 6.56 3.94
N LYS A 31 -2.19 5.26 3.86
CA LYS A 31 -2.68 4.40 2.80
C LYS A 31 -3.50 3.26 3.42
N PHE A 32 -4.55 2.88 2.71
CA PHE A 32 -5.40 1.75 3.05
C PHE A 32 -5.49 0.84 1.82
N ASN A 33 -5.22 -0.45 2.01
CA ASN A 33 -5.24 -1.41 0.91
C ASN A 33 -6.65 -1.97 0.69
N ALA A 34 -7.48 -1.17 0.02
CA ALA A 34 -8.86 -1.57 -0.28
C ALA A 34 -8.94 -2.84 -1.16
N GLY A 35 -7.97 -3.06 -2.05
CA GLY A 35 -7.94 -4.24 -2.90
C GLY A 35 -7.74 -5.52 -2.09
N LEU A 36 -6.75 -5.53 -1.20
CA LEU A 36 -6.49 -6.65 -0.31
C LEU A 36 -7.69 -6.92 0.61
N PHE A 37 -8.28 -5.87 1.19
CA PHE A 37 -9.48 -5.99 2.03
C PHE A 37 -10.65 -6.64 1.28
N LEU A 38 -10.90 -6.27 0.02
CA LEU A 38 -12.00 -6.85 -0.75
C LEU A 38 -11.77 -8.31 -1.15
N VAL A 39 -10.52 -8.74 -1.33
CA VAL A 39 -10.19 -10.11 -1.76
C VAL A 39 -10.09 -11.08 -0.58
N SER A 40 -9.49 -10.65 0.53
CA SER A 40 -9.16 -11.53 1.67
C SER A 40 -9.91 -11.17 2.96
N GLY A 41 -10.46 -9.96 3.08
CA GLY A 41 -10.94 -9.43 4.35
C GLY A 41 -9.82 -8.88 5.25
N THR A 42 -8.53 -9.03 4.87
CA THR A 42 -7.41 -8.45 5.60
C THR A 42 -7.52 -6.92 5.64
N VAL A 43 -7.44 -6.36 6.84
CA VAL A 43 -7.37 -4.91 7.05
C VAL A 43 -5.90 -4.51 7.08
N GLU A 44 -5.42 -3.90 6.00
CA GLU A 44 -4.05 -3.38 5.91
C GLU A 44 -4.04 -1.85 5.80
N GLY A 45 -3.26 -1.24 6.69
CA GLY A 45 -2.98 0.18 6.70
C GLY A 45 -1.48 0.44 6.68
N SER A 46 -1.05 1.49 5.98
CA SER A 46 0.34 1.92 6.02
C SER A 46 0.45 3.43 6.15
N TYR A 47 1.54 3.84 6.79
CA TYR A 47 1.97 5.23 6.85
C TYR A 47 3.29 5.36 6.14
N GLU A 48 3.43 6.41 5.32
CA GLU A 48 4.67 6.72 4.64
C GLU A 48 5.05 8.20 4.77
N TYR A 49 6.34 8.41 4.96
CA TYR A 49 7.00 9.68 4.88
C TYR A 49 7.90 9.73 3.64
N PHE A 50 7.64 10.70 2.77
CA PHE A 50 8.38 10.93 1.54
C PHE A 50 9.57 11.87 1.79
N PHE A 51 10.79 11.36 1.57
CA PHE A 51 12.00 12.21 1.57
C PHE A 51 12.02 13.12 0.35
N ASN A 52 11.59 12.59 -0.79
CA ASN A 52 11.47 13.30 -2.07
C ASN A 52 10.33 12.69 -2.90
N ALA A 53 10.27 13.01 -4.20
CA ALA A 53 9.24 12.47 -5.09
C ALA A 53 9.38 10.96 -5.36
N ASP A 54 10.59 10.41 -5.18
CA ASP A 54 10.98 9.09 -5.67
C ASP A 54 11.37 8.13 -4.55
N THR A 55 11.40 8.57 -3.28
CA THR A 55 11.80 7.73 -2.15
C THR A 55 10.97 8.04 -0.90
N SER A 56 10.58 6.98 -0.18
CA SER A 56 9.87 7.07 1.09
C SER A 56 10.36 6.02 2.09
N ILE A 57 10.09 6.31 3.37
CA ILE A 57 10.15 5.35 4.47
C ILE A 57 8.79 5.28 5.11
N GLY A 58 8.38 4.10 5.57
CA GLY A 58 7.08 3.92 6.18
C GLY A 58 7.03 2.73 7.11
N ALA A 59 5.81 2.44 7.54
CA ALA A 59 5.47 1.22 8.23
C ALA A 59 4.08 0.77 7.78
N THR A 60 3.93 -0.54 7.66
CA THR A 60 2.68 -1.21 7.35
C THR A 60 2.26 -2.05 8.55
N LEU A 61 0.96 -2.09 8.80
CA LEU A 61 0.35 -3.03 9.71
C LEU A 61 -0.83 -3.70 9.00
N TYR A 62 -1.03 -4.99 9.27
CA TYR A 62 -2.20 -5.71 8.82
C TYR A 62 -2.77 -6.59 9.92
N ALA A 63 -4.07 -6.83 9.84
CA ALA A 63 -4.77 -7.84 10.61
C ALA A 63 -5.66 -8.65 9.68
N ASP A 64 -5.56 -9.96 9.77
CA ASP A 64 -6.39 -10.92 9.08
C ASP A 64 -7.15 -11.78 10.09
N ASN A 65 -8.38 -12.14 9.74
CA ASN A 65 -9.20 -13.05 10.51
C ASN A 65 -8.94 -14.53 10.14
N ASP A 66 -8.16 -14.81 9.09
CA ASP A 66 -7.64 -16.15 8.82
C ASP A 66 -6.21 -16.33 9.34
N ALA A 67 -6.07 -17.04 10.45
CA ALA A 67 -4.77 -17.28 11.09
C ALA A 67 -3.94 -18.39 10.43
N PHE A 68 -4.49 -19.12 9.46
CA PHE A 68 -3.83 -20.26 8.79
C PHE A 68 -3.12 -19.89 7.49
N ASP A 69 -3.28 -18.64 7.03
CA ASP A 69 -2.58 -18.15 5.85
C ASP A 69 -1.09 -17.90 6.15
N TYR A 70 -0.28 -17.92 5.10
CA TYR A 70 1.19 -17.87 5.19
C TYR A 70 1.72 -16.61 5.90
N ASN A 71 0.93 -15.54 5.89
CA ASN A 71 1.25 -14.26 6.52
C ASN A 71 0.73 -14.16 7.96
N GLY A 72 -0.01 -15.16 8.46
CA GLY A 72 -0.60 -15.17 9.78
C GLY A 72 -1.68 -14.10 10.01
N ASN A 73 -2.16 -13.99 11.25
CA ASN A 73 -3.31 -13.17 11.62
C ASN A 73 -2.99 -11.69 11.88
N PHE A 74 -1.73 -11.35 12.14
CA PHE A 74 -1.32 -9.96 12.39
C PHE A 74 0.13 -9.76 11.99
N GLY A 75 0.43 -8.60 11.40
CA GLY A 75 1.79 -8.20 11.13
C GLY A 75 2.00 -6.71 11.19
N ILE A 76 3.23 -6.31 11.51
CA ILE A 76 3.70 -4.93 11.50
C ILE A 76 5.16 -4.88 11.07
N GLY A 77 5.50 -3.90 10.24
CA GLY A 77 6.81 -3.87 9.63
C GLY A 77 7.19 -2.52 9.03
N PRO A 78 8.46 -2.09 9.14
CA PRO A 78 8.95 -0.94 8.40
C PRO A 78 9.17 -1.28 6.93
N ASN A 79 9.03 -0.28 6.06
CA ASN A 79 9.39 -0.37 4.66
C ASN A 79 10.12 0.87 4.14
N LEU A 80 10.95 0.66 3.12
CA LEU A 80 11.65 1.67 2.35
C LEU A 80 11.28 1.46 0.89
N ARG A 81 10.78 2.50 0.22
CA ARG A 81 10.32 2.41 -1.16
C ARG A 81 11.06 3.39 -2.06
N ALA A 82 11.41 2.93 -3.25
CA ALA A 82 11.93 3.75 -4.34
C ALA A 82 10.94 3.69 -5.51
N TYR A 83 10.32 4.80 -5.86
CA TYR A 83 9.31 4.94 -6.91
C TYR A 83 9.95 5.21 -8.27
N PHE A 84 9.38 4.61 -9.30
CA PHE A 84 9.76 4.78 -10.69
C PHE A 84 8.52 5.19 -11.50
N GLY A 85 8.65 6.26 -12.27
CA GLY A 85 7.60 6.69 -13.17
C GLY A 85 7.65 8.18 -13.48
N TYR A 86 6.78 8.60 -14.37
CA TYR A 86 6.62 10.01 -14.71
C TYR A 86 5.82 10.77 -13.65
N ASN A 87 4.93 10.09 -12.92
CA ASN A 87 4.14 10.70 -11.85
C ASN A 87 4.90 10.59 -10.51
N PRO A 88 5.13 11.70 -9.78
CA PRO A 88 5.79 11.68 -8.49
C PRO A 88 4.96 10.89 -7.46
N ARG A 89 5.64 10.16 -6.56
CA ARG A 89 5.03 9.37 -5.47
C ARG A 89 3.98 8.34 -5.92
N SER A 90 4.06 7.87 -7.17
CA SER A 90 3.06 6.99 -7.77
C SER A 90 3.68 6.08 -8.82
N GLY A 91 3.00 4.98 -9.13
CA GLY A 91 3.44 4.02 -10.14
C GLY A 91 4.15 2.81 -9.54
N PHE A 92 5.10 2.28 -10.31
CA PHE A 92 5.91 1.13 -9.88
C PHE A 92 6.92 1.56 -8.82
N PHE A 93 7.24 0.67 -7.90
CA PHE A 93 8.27 0.92 -6.91
C PHE A 93 9.02 -0.37 -6.61
N ALA A 94 10.27 -0.21 -6.17
CA ALA A 94 11.00 -1.26 -5.48
C ALA A 94 10.89 -1.03 -3.97
N GLU A 95 10.72 -2.08 -3.20
CA GLU A 95 10.56 -2.05 -1.76
C GLU A 95 11.63 -2.91 -1.07
N ALA A 96 12.18 -2.40 0.03
CA ALA A 96 12.86 -3.21 1.02
C ALA A 96 12.06 -3.13 2.31
N PHE A 97 11.70 -4.27 2.90
CA PHE A 97 10.85 -4.31 4.08
C PHE A 97 11.35 -5.30 5.12
N GLY A 98 11.01 -5.00 6.37
CA GLY A 98 11.02 -5.97 7.45
C GLY A 98 9.61 -6.15 7.96
N LEU A 99 9.30 -7.34 8.46
CA LEU A 99 7.98 -7.68 8.96
C LEU A 99 8.13 -8.51 10.22
N TYR A 100 7.45 -8.12 11.29
CA TYR A 100 7.16 -8.98 12.43
C TYR A 100 5.71 -9.42 12.31
N TYR A 101 5.43 -10.71 12.43
CA TYR A 101 4.07 -11.23 12.31
C TYR A 101 3.80 -12.43 13.22
N THR A 102 2.53 -12.67 13.48
CA THR A 102 2.01 -13.78 14.29
C THR A 102 1.04 -14.63 13.48
N GLY A 103 0.95 -15.91 13.78
CA GLY A 103 0.04 -16.84 13.12
C GLY A 103 -0.23 -18.09 13.95
N GLU A 104 -1.04 -18.99 13.41
CA GLU A 104 -1.40 -20.26 14.05
C GLU A 104 -0.99 -21.45 13.16
N ASP A 105 -0.27 -22.40 13.74
CA ASP A 105 0.02 -23.68 13.10
C ASP A 105 -0.90 -24.79 13.62
N ARG A 106 -1.54 -25.52 12.70
CA ARG A 106 -2.28 -26.75 13.01
C ARG A 106 -1.39 -27.95 12.76
N ILE A 107 -0.95 -28.60 13.83
CA ILE A 107 -0.19 -29.85 13.74
C ILE A 107 -1.16 -31.02 14.00
N PRO A 108 -1.42 -31.89 13.01
CA PRO A 108 -2.18 -33.11 13.23
C PRO A 108 -1.36 -34.07 14.10
N ASP A 109 -1.80 -34.33 15.32
CA ASP A 109 -1.23 -35.37 16.19
C ASP A 109 -2.12 -36.61 16.14
N ASN A 110 -1.53 -37.73 15.72
CA ASN A 110 -2.24 -39.00 15.56
C ASN A 110 -2.77 -39.59 16.87
N ASN A 111 -2.29 -39.12 18.03
CA ASN A 111 -2.68 -39.63 19.35
C ASN A 111 -3.53 -38.66 20.17
N LEU A 112 -3.43 -37.34 19.93
CA LEU A 112 -4.04 -36.31 20.79
C LEU A 112 -5.04 -35.38 20.07
N GLY A 113 -5.23 -35.52 18.75
CA GLY A 113 -6.09 -34.64 17.95
C GLY A 113 -5.33 -33.44 17.35
N VAL A 114 -6.05 -32.48 16.78
CA VAL A 114 -5.45 -31.27 16.21
C VAL A 114 -5.03 -30.32 17.33
N ARG A 115 -3.76 -29.94 17.37
CA ARG A 115 -3.24 -28.91 18.28
C ARG A 115 -2.97 -27.62 17.51
N ASN A 116 -3.48 -26.51 18.04
CA ASN A 116 -3.15 -25.17 17.55
C ASN A 116 -1.94 -24.64 18.32
N TYR A 117 -0.97 -24.08 17.60
CA TYR A 117 0.21 -23.44 18.16
C TYR A 117 0.33 -22.02 17.63
N ASP A 118 0.28 -21.05 18.55
CA ASP A 118 0.53 -19.66 18.22
C ASP A 118 2.04 -19.46 18.05
N TYR A 119 2.44 -18.79 16.98
CA TYR A 119 3.83 -18.41 16.75
C TYR A 119 3.97 -16.92 16.45
N SER A 120 5.19 -16.43 16.64
CA SER A 120 5.60 -15.10 16.21
C SER A 120 6.97 -15.20 15.56
N THR A 121 7.18 -14.47 14.47
CA THR A 121 8.44 -14.51 13.72
C THR A 121 8.68 -13.20 12.99
N THR A 122 9.84 -13.12 12.34
CA THR A 122 10.26 -11.95 11.57
C THR A 122 10.72 -12.35 10.18
N ALA A 123 10.44 -11.51 9.19
CA ALA A 123 10.91 -11.63 7.82
C ALA A 123 11.61 -10.34 7.38
N LEU A 124 12.56 -10.49 6.45
CA LEU A 124 13.15 -9.40 5.69
C LEU A 124 12.99 -9.74 4.21
N GLY A 125 12.65 -8.75 3.39
CA GLY A 125 12.34 -8.97 1.98
C GLY A 125 12.65 -7.78 1.09
N LEU A 126 12.71 -8.08 -0.20
CA LEU A 126 12.76 -7.10 -1.29
C LEU A 126 11.57 -7.38 -2.23
N GLY A 127 10.90 -6.34 -2.71
CA GLY A 127 9.69 -6.40 -3.54
C GLY A 127 9.75 -5.46 -4.73
#